data_AF-A0A101AHZ4-F1
#
_entry.id   AF-A0A101AHZ4-F1
#
_cell.length_a   1.000
_cell.length_b   1.000
_cell.length_c   1.000
_cell.angle_alpha   90.00
_cell.angle_beta   90.00
_cell.angle_gamma   90.00
#
_symmetry.space_group_name_H-M   'P 1'
#
loop_
_entity.id
_entity.type
_entity.pdbx_description
1 polymer ?
#
loop_
_entity_poly.entity_id
_entity_poly.type
_entity_poly.pdbx_seq_one_letter_code
_entity_poly.pdbx_strand_id
1 'polypeptide(L)'
;MGEIVEVDVAQLRTVADRVRSAAHRIAEIPWPELSPDELRGAAVAEAAATGRAPGFAEVVVSMRGWALAARSSADAFERAEQRNGDRLGR
;
A
#
# COMPACT_ATOMS: atom_id res chain seq x y z
N MET A 1 3.88 30.02 -5.13
CA MET A 1 5.33 29.85 -5.02
C MET A 1 5.53 28.44 -4.47
N GLY A 2 5.59 27.45 -5.35
CA GLY A 2 5.73 26.05 -4.97
C GLY A 2 7.20 25.77 -4.73
N GLU A 3 7.55 25.34 -3.53
CA GLU A 3 8.84 24.70 -3.28
C GLU A 3 8.96 23.54 -4.27
N ILE A 4 10.01 23.54 -5.09
CA ILE A 4 10.29 22.43 -6.00
C ILE A 4 10.75 21.29 -5.09
N VAL A 5 9.82 20.45 -4.67
CA VAL A 5 10.13 19.24 -3.94
C VAL A 5 10.84 18.31 -4.91
N GLU A 6 12.15 18.14 -4.71
CA GLU A 6 12.90 17.08 -5.39
C GLU A 6 12.40 15.73 -4.87
N VAL A 7 11.71 14.99 -5.74
CA VAL A 7 11.29 13.63 -5.45
C VAL A 7 12.43 12.70 -5.82
N ASP A 8 13.04 12.05 -4.83
CA ASP A 8 13.96 10.95 -5.08
C ASP A 8 13.16 9.77 -5.67
N VAL A 9 13.28 9.61 -6.99
CA VAL A 9 12.59 8.57 -7.78
C VAL A 9 13.03 7.16 -7.34
N ALA A 10 14.29 6.99 -6.94
CA ALA A 10 14.81 5.70 -6.48
C ALA A 10 14.23 5.34 -5.10
N GLN A 11 14.13 6.33 -4.20
CA GLN A 11 13.47 6.16 -2.92
C GLN A 11 11.97 5.87 -3.09
N LEU A 12 11.28 6.57 -4.00
CA LEU A 12 9.86 6.33 -4.28
C LEU A 12 9.62 4.89 -4.77
N ARG A 13 10.44 4.39 -5.69
CA ARG A 13 10.41 2.98 -6.14
C ARG A 13 10.63 2.01 -4.98
N THR A 14 11.61 2.29 -4.14
CA THR A 14 11.94 1.46 -2.97
C THR A 14 10.77 1.37 -1.99
N VAL A 15 10.12 2.50 -1.68
CA VAL A 15 8.95 2.49 -0.79
C VAL A 15 7.76 1.79 -1.43
N ALA A 16 7.51 1.99 -2.73
CA ALA A 16 6.47 1.28 -3.46
C ALA A 16 6.63 -0.24 -3.39
N ASP A 17 7.86 -0.75 -3.60
CA ASP A 17 8.15 -2.18 -3.50
C ASP A 17 7.97 -2.73 -2.07
N ARG A 18 8.38 -1.96 -1.06
CA ARG A 18 8.17 -2.33 0.35
C ARG A 18 6.69 -2.41 0.71
N VAL A 19 5.89 -1.43 0.30
CA VAL A 19 4.44 -1.43 0.55
C VAL A 19 3.76 -2.60 -0.16
N ARG A 20 4.12 -2.88 -1.41
CA ARG A 20 3.61 -4.05 -2.13
C ARG A 20 3.97 -5.35 -1.40
N SER A 21 5.21 -5.50 -0.93
CA SER A 21 5.63 -6.68 -0.18
C SER A 21 4.89 -6.83 1.14
N ALA A 22 4.67 -5.73 1.87
CA ALA A 22 3.88 -5.74 3.10
C ALA A 22 2.43 -6.15 2.84
N ALA A 23 1.82 -5.64 1.77
CA ALA A 23 0.47 -6.01 1.37
C ALA A 23 0.35 -7.50 1.02
N HIS A 24 1.40 -8.08 0.42
CA HIS A 24 1.44 -9.52 0.15
C HIS A 24 1.49 -10.33 1.44
N ARG A 25 2.40 -9.99 2.36
CA ARG A 25 2.52 -10.68 3.65
C ARG A 25 1.23 -10.62 4.46
N ILE A 26 0.58 -9.46 4.51
CA ILE A 26 -0.70 -9.29 5.24
C ILE A 26 -1.80 -10.18 4.63
N ALA A 27 -1.83 -10.30 3.30
CA ALA A 27 -2.81 -11.12 2.60
C ALA A 27 -2.61 -12.64 2.82
N GLU A 28 -1.39 -13.06 3.18
CA GLU A 28 -1.06 -14.46 3.45
C GLU A 28 -1.31 -14.87 4.91
N ILE A 29 -1.55 -13.91 5.80
CA ILE A 29 -1.85 -14.23 7.20
C ILE A 29 -3.19 -14.98 7.25
N PRO A 30 -3.22 -16.22 7.74
CA PRO A 30 -4.47 -16.93 7.96
C PRO A 30 -5.18 -16.27 9.15
N TRP A 31 -6.23 -15.50 8.85
CA TRP A 31 -7.03 -14.85 9.87
C TRP A 31 -8.05 -15.86 10.42
N PRO A 32 -8.13 -16.05 11.74
CA PRO A 32 -9.16 -16.90 12.32
C PRO A 32 -10.54 -16.30 12.04
N GLU A 33 -11.38 -17.05 11.34
CA GLU A 33 -12.81 -16.75 11.26
C GLU A 33 -13.42 -17.13 12.61
N LEU A 34 -13.59 -16.13 13.48
CA LEU A 34 -14.24 -16.34 14.77
C LEU A 34 -15.75 -16.43 14.56
N SER A 35 -16.31 -17.63 14.65
CA SER A 35 -17.76 -17.81 14.69
C SER A 35 -18.30 -17.34 16.05
N PRO A 36 -19.25 -16.38 16.08
CA PRO A 36 -19.84 -15.93 17.35
C PRO A 36 -20.50 -17.06 18.13
N ASP A 37 -21.01 -18.09 17.45
CA ASP A 37 -21.62 -19.27 18.08
C ASP A 37 -20.59 -20.17 18.79
N GLU A 38 -19.34 -20.18 18.31
CA GLU A 38 -18.22 -20.90 18.95
C GLU A 38 -17.69 -20.16 20.19
N LEU A 39 -18.05 -18.88 20.35
CA LEU A 39 -17.62 -18.03 21.46
C LEU A 39 -18.72 -17.81 22.51
N ARG A 40 -19.83 -18.55 22.44
CA ARG A 40 -21.02 -18.32 23.28
C ARG A 40 -20.67 -18.33 24.77
N GLY A 41 -20.95 -17.22 25.45
CA GLY A 41 -20.69 -17.04 26.89
C GLY A 41 -19.32 -16.45 27.24
N ALA A 42 -18.42 -16.28 26.27
CA ALA A 42 -17.18 -15.56 26.47
C ALA A 42 -17.41 -14.04 26.39
N ALA A 43 -16.77 -13.26 27.28
CA ALA A 43 -16.78 -11.79 27.20
C ALA A 43 -16.25 -11.26 25.86
N VAL A 44 -15.44 -12.06 25.15
CA VAL A 44 -14.86 -11.74 23.83
C VAL A 44 -15.87 -11.94 22.69
N ALA A 45 -16.98 -12.64 22.91
CA ALA A 45 -18.00 -12.87 21.87
C ALA A 45 -18.61 -11.57 21.36
N GLU A 46 -18.79 -10.57 22.23
CA GLU A 46 -19.31 -9.26 21.85
C GLU A 46 -18.29 -8.47 21.01
N ALA A 47 -17.00 -8.60 21.32
CA ALA A 47 -15.91 -8.02 20.54
C ALA A 47 -15.74 -8.71 19.16
N ALA A 48 -15.98 -10.02 19.08
CA ALA A 48 -16.00 -10.76 17.81
C ALA A 48 -17.24 -10.42 16.96
N ALA A 49 -18.39 -10.19 17.60
CA ALA A 49 -19.65 -9.81 16.94
C ALA A 49 -19.62 -8.36 16.38
N THR A 50 -18.91 -7.46 17.07
CA THR A 50 -18.73 -6.05 16.64
C THR A 50 -17.48 -5.86 15.78
N GLY A 51 -16.50 -6.75 15.89
CA GLY A 51 -15.19 -6.67 15.26
C GLY A 51 -15.07 -7.49 13.99
N ARG A 52 -15.91 -7.24 12.98
CA ARG A 52 -15.44 -7.44 11.60
C ARG A 52 -14.39 -6.36 11.39
N ALA A 53 -13.12 -6.66 11.65
CA ALA A 53 -12.03 -5.74 11.37
C ALA A 53 -12.28 -5.12 9.99
N PRO A 54 -12.35 -3.77 9.85
CA PRO A 54 -12.56 -3.14 8.56
C PRO A 54 -11.61 -3.78 7.56
N GLY A 55 -12.18 -4.26 6.45
CA GLY A 55 -11.67 -5.43 5.74
C GLY A 55 -10.18 -5.32 5.45
N PHE A 56 -9.35 -6.14 6.09
CA PHE A 56 -7.92 -6.23 5.75
C PHE A 56 -7.71 -6.45 4.24
N ALA A 57 -8.67 -7.08 3.57
CA ALA A 57 -8.74 -7.16 2.12
C ALA A 57 -8.75 -5.77 1.44
N GLU A 58 -9.58 -4.82 1.90
CA GLU A 58 -9.65 -3.44 1.39
C GLU A 58 -8.35 -2.67 1.66
N VAL A 59 -7.74 -2.88 2.84
CA VAL A 59 -6.44 -2.30 3.17
C VAL A 59 -5.36 -2.83 2.23
N VAL A 60 -5.30 -4.15 2.02
CA VAL A 60 -4.38 -4.79 1.07
C VAL A 60 -4.59 -4.26 -0.35
N VAL A 61 -5.84 -4.09 -0.79
CA VAL A 61 -6.18 -3.50 -2.10
C VAL A 61 -5.65 -2.07 -2.19
N SER A 62 -5.88 -1.25 -1.16
CA SER A 62 -5.43 0.14 -1.11
C SER A 62 -3.90 0.25 -1.14
N MET A 63 -3.20 -0.61 -0.38
CA MET A 63 -1.73 -0.68 -0.39
C MET A 63 -1.18 -1.04 -1.77
N ARG A 64 -1.79 -2.02 -2.45
CA ARG A 64 -1.40 -2.43 -3.81
C ARG A 64 -1.65 -1.31 -4.82
N GLY A 65 -2.80 -0.64 -4.72
CA GLY A 65 -3.16 0.50 -5.57
C GLY A 65 -2.17 1.66 -5.42
N TRP A 66 -1.84 2.03 -4.18
CA TRP A 66 -0.86 3.06 -3.90
C TRP A 66 0.53 2.70 -4.44
N ALA A 67 1.00 1.47 -4.21
CA ALA A 67 2.31 1.03 -4.70
C ALA A 67 2.41 1.08 -6.23
N LEU A 68 1.34 0.71 -6.93
CA LEU A 68 1.26 0.80 -8.40
C LEU A 68 1.31 2.25 -8.88
N ALA A 69 0.54 3.13 -8.24
CA ALA A 69 0.52 4.55 -8.58
C ALA A 69 1.89 5.20 -8.34
N ALA A 70 2.53 4.94 -7.20
CA ALA A 70 3.85 5.44 -6.87
C ALA A 70 4.92 5.03 -7.90
N ARG A 71 4.89 3.77 -8.34
CA ARG A 71 5.82 3.28 -9.36
C ARG A 71 5.57 3.91 -10.74
N SER A 72 4.30 4.02 -11.14
CA SER A 72 3.92 4.68 -12.40
C SER A 72 4.34 6.15 -12.43
N SER A 73 4.22 6.85 -11.30
CA SER A 73 4.71 8.22 -11.13
C SER A 73 6.23 8.29 -11.21
N ALA A 74 6.96 7.38 -10.55
CA ALA A 74 8.41 7.31 -10.64
C ALA A 74 8.89 7.16 -12.09
N ASP A 75 8.27 6.27 -12.86
CA ASP A 75 8.60 6.07 -14.29
C ASP A 75 8.24 7.30 -15.14
N ALA A 76 7.18 8.04 -14.77
CA ALA A 76 6.83 9.29 -15.44
C ALA A 76 7.85 10.40 -15.17
N PHE A 77 8.36 10.52 -13.94
CA PHE A 77 9.43 11.45 -13.58
C PHE A 77 10.73 11.14 -14.30
N GLU A 78 11.16 9.87 -14.34
CA GLU A 78 12.38 9.47 -15.05
C GLU A 78 12.29 9.77 -16.55
N ARG A 79 11.15 9.49 -17.19
CA ARG A 79 10.91 9.87 -18.60
C ARG A 79 10.87 11.38 -18.83
N ALA A 80 10.43 12.16 -17.84
CA ALA A 80 10.43 13.61 -17.95
C ALA A 80 11.87 14.15 -17.87
N GLU A 81 12.67 13.62 -16.96
CA GLU A 81 14.09 13.99 -16.80
C GLU A 81 14.90 13.63 -18.04
N GLN A 82 14.76 12.41 -18.58
CA GLN A 82 15.44 11.98 -19.80
C GLN A 82 15.15 12.93 -20.98
N ARG A 83 13.87 13.24 -21.21
CA ARG A 83 13.45 14.16 -22.30
C ARG A 83 14.00 15.56 -22.09
N ASN A 84 14.14 16.01 -20.85
CA ASN A 84 14.69 17.31 -20.54
C ASN A 84 16.21 17.34 -20.76
N GLY A 85 16.92 16.28 -20.39
CA GLY A 85 18.34 16.08 -20.70
C GLY A 85 18.62 16.11 -22.21
N ASP A 86 17.87 15.31 -22.98
CA ASP A 86 17.98 15.25 -24.44
C ASP A 86 17.77 16.63 -25.09
N ARG A 87 16.82 17.42 -24.57
CA ARG A 87 16.50 18.76 -25.08
C ARG A 87 17.54 19.81 -24.70
N LEU A 88 18.22 19.64 -23.57
CA LEU A 88 19.27 20.54 -23.10
C LEU A 88 20.65 20.18 -23.69
N GLY A 89 20.74 19.12 -24.50
CA GLY A 89 21.96 18.73 -25.22
C GLY A 89 23.08 18.28 -24.29
N ARG A 90 22.73 17.72 -23.13
CA ARG A 90 23.67 17.17 -22.16
C ARG A 90 23.72 15.65 -22.26
#